data_AF-A0A662V829-F1
#
_entry.id   AF-A0A662V829-F1
#
_cell.length_a   1.000
_cell.length_b   1.000
_cell.length_c   1.000
_cell.angle_alpha   90.00
_cell.angle_beta   90.00
_cell.angle_gamma   90.00
#
_symmetry.space_group_name_H-M   'P 1'
#
loop_
_entity.id
_entity.type
_entity.pdbx_description
1 polymer ?
#
loop_
_entity_poly.entity_id
_entity_poly.type
_entity_poly.pdbx_seq_one_letter_code
_entity_poly.pdbx_strand_id
1 'polypeptide(L)'
;PHQVIRLLQLGNPDVVKVKSIWVCVSCMTCTDRCPRRVDPGTIFEALRLLTLRKGIDRIRYKDLRDLHEAPSMALIAVSRKMTG
;
A
#
# COMPACT_ATOMS: atom_id res chain seq x y z
N PRO A 1 -0.93 5.05 10.92
CA PRO A 1 -0.29 6.04 10.00
C PRO A 1 0.93 6.78 10.57
N HIS A 2 1.04 7.01 11.89
CA HIS A 2 2.10 7.85 12.46
C HIS A 2 3.53 7.41 12.12
N GLN A 3 3.82 6.11 12.12
CA GLN A 3 5.13 5.57 11.75
C GLN A 3 5.53 5.99 10.33
N VAL A 4 4.63 5.85 9.36
CA VAL A 4 4.88 6.23 7.95
C VAL A 4 5.18 7.73 7.85
N ILE A 5 4.36 8.56 8.49
CA ILE A 5 4.56 10.02 8.48
C ILE A 5 5.89 10.40 9.13
N ARG A 6 6.26 9.78 10.26
CA ARG A 6 7.52 10.07 10.93
C ARG A 6 8.72 9.66 10.07
N LEU A 7 8.68 8.50 9.42
CA LEU A 7 9.76 8.07 8.53
C LEU A 7 9.91 8.99 7.32
N LEU A 8 8.80 9.48 6.76
CA LEU A 8 8.83 10.49 5.69
C LEU A 8 9.48 11.80 6.14
N GLN A 9 9.12 12.30 7.32
CA GLN A 9 9.73 13.52 7.87
C GLN A 9 11.24 13.38 8.08
N LEU A 10 11.71 12.16 8.38
CA LEU A 10 13.12 11.84 8.55
C LEU A 10 13.83 11.55 7.21
N GLY A 11 13.13 11.63 6.08
CA GLY A 11 13.68 11.28 4.76
C GLY A 11 14.09 9.80 4.65
N ASN A 12 13.54 8.91 5.48
CA ASN A 12 13.97 7.52 5.54
C ASN A 12 13.35 6.70 4.38
N PRO A 13 14.17 6.16 3.45
CA PRO A 13 13.68 5.41 2.31
C PRO A 13 13.01 4.07 2.68
N ASP A 14 13.27 3.52 3.87
CA ASP A 14 12.66 2.27 4.33
C ASP A 14 11.15 2.39 4.60
N VAL A 15 10.59 3.60 4.50
CA VAL A 15 9.14 3.81 4.63
C VAL A 15 8.33 2.88 3.73
N VAL A 16 8.80 2.55 2.52
CA VAL A 16 8.10 1.65 1.58
C VAL A 16 8.00 0.20 2.08
N LYS A 17 8.87 -0.19 3.03
CA LYS A 17 8.87 -1.52 3.63
C LYS A 17 7.77 -1.67 4.69
N VAL A 18 7.22 -0.56 5.19
CA VAL A 18 6.22 -0.56 6.26
C VAL A 18 4.95 -1.29 5.82
N LYS A 19 4.56 -2.30 6.59
CA LYS A 19 3.41 -3.18 6.29
C LYS A 19 2.10 -2.40 6.11
N SER A 20 1.88 -1.34 6.89
CA SER A 20 0.63 -0.56 6.87
C SER A 20 0.29 0.03 5.50
N ILE A 21 1.30 0.34 4.67
CA ILE A 21 1.10 0.86 3.31
C ILE A 21 0.41 -0.17 2.42
N TRP A 22 0.78 -1.45 2.58
CA TRP A 22 0.35 -2.56 1.73
C TRP A 22 -0.93 -3.23 2.22
N VAL A 23 -1.21 -3.19 3.52
CA VAL A 23 -2.47 -3.71 4.08
C VAL A 23 -3.60 -2.67 4.11
N CYS A 24 -3.30 -1.38 3.85
CA CYS A 24 -4.28 -0.29 3.86
C CYS A 24 -5.50 -0.57 2.97
N VAL A 25 -6.70 -0.62 3.52
CA VAL A 25 -7.92 -0.91 2.75
C VAL A 25 -8.50 0.31 2.03
N SER A 26 -7.75 1.42 1.97
CA SER A 26 -8.15 2.65 1.27
C SER A 26 -9.52 3.20 1.71
N CYS A 27 -9.88 3.01 2.99
CA CYS A 27 -11.17 3.47 3.56
C CYS A 27 -11.21 4.96 3.89
N MET A 28 -10.09 5.69 3.71
CA MET A 28 -9.93 7.13 3.94
C MET A 28 -10.22 7.66 5.36
N THR A 29 -10.63 6.80 6.31
CA THR A 29 -10.92 7.20 7.70
C THR A 29 -9.76 7.92 8.39
N CYS A 30 -8.52 7.54 8.08
CA CYS A 30 -7.34 8.17 8.65
C CYS A 30 -7.08 9.58 8.13
N THR A 31 -7.57 9.91 6.94
CA THR A 31 -7.55 11.24 6.34
C THR A 31 -8.61 12.11 6.98
N ASP A 32 -9.86 11.64 7.03
CA ASP A 32 -10.99 12.40 7.57
C ASP A 32 -10.83 12.77 9.03
N ARG A 33 -10.25 11.87 9.83
CA ARG A 33 -10.03 12.10 11.27
C ARG A 33 -8.76 12.90 11.59
N CYS A 34 -7.95 13.28 10.61
CA CYS A 34 -6.65 13.89 10.88
C CYS A 34 -6.81 15.37 11.29
N PRO A 35 -6.55 15.75 12.56
CA PRO A 35 -6.66 17.14 12.99
C PRO A 35 -5.58 18.03 12.35
N ARG A 36 -4.48 17.42 11.88
CA ARG A 36 -3.35 18.12 11.25
C ARG A 36 -3.45 18.21 9.73
N ARG A 37 -4.53 17.70 9.12
CA ARG A 37 -4.77 17.72 7.67
C ARG A 37 -3.59 17.20 6.83
N VAL A 38 -2.94 16.13 7.30
CA VAL A 38 -1.74 15.53 6.65
C VAL A 38 -2.11 14.53 5.54
N ASP A 39 -3.38 14.15 5.42
CA ASP A 39 -3.89 13.17 4.45
C ASP A 39 -3.06 11.86 4.34
N PRO A 40 -3.03 11.02 5.41
CA PRO A 40 -2.26 9.78 5.38
C PRO A 40 -2.77 8.76 4.36
N GLY A 41 -4.07 8.80 4.00
CA GLY A 41 -4.66 7.91 3.00
C GLY A 41 -4.01 8.11 1.63
N THR A 42 -3.97 9.35 1.15
CA THR A 42 -3.31 9.70 -0.12
C THR A 42 -1.81 9.41 -0.09
N ILE A 43 -1.13 9.70 1.03
CA ILE A 43 0.30 9.38 1.20
C ILE A 43 0.57 7.88 1.03
N PHE A 44 -0.29 7.02 1.58
CA PHE A 44 -0.12 5.57 1.47
C PHE A 44 -0.26 5.10 0.02
N GLU A 45 -1.25 5.61 -0.72
CA GLU A 45 -1.41 5.30 -2.14
C GLU A 45 -0.23 5.81 -2.97
N ALA A 46 0.24 7.03 -2.71
CA ALA A 46 1.40 7.60 -3.40
C ALA A 46 2.66 6.74 -3.19
N LEU A 47 2.95 6.34 -1.95
CA LEU A 47 4.10 5.48 -1.65
C LEU A 47 4.03 4.12 -2.35
N ARG A 48 2.82 3.55 -2.45
CA ARG A 48 2.59 2.29 -3.15
C ARG A 48 2.86 2.46 -4.65
N LEU A 49 2.24 3.44 -5.28
CA LEU A 49 2.41 3.71 -6.72
C LEU A 49 3.86 4.05 -7.07
N LEU A 50 4.57 4.83 -6.25
CA LEU A 50 5.98 5.13 -6.45
C LEU A 50 6.87 3.89 -6.36
N THR A 51 6.48 2.89 -5.57
CA THR A 51 7.21 1.61 -5.46
C THR A 51 6.91 0.74 -6.68
N LEU A 52 5.63 0.58 -7.03
CA LEU A 52 5.18 -0.23 -8.15
C LEU A 52 5.71 0.29 -9.50
N ARG A 53 5.72 1.61 -9.73
CA ARG A 53 6.27 2.23 -10.95
C ARG A 53 7.79 2.01 -11.14
N LYS A 54 8.50 1.57 -10.12
CA LYS A 54 9.91 1.15 -10.23
C LYS A 54 10.06 -0.31 -10.67
N GLY A 55 8.96 -0.99 -11.00
CA GLY A 55 8.94 -2.42 -11.30
C GLY A 55 9.12 -3.30 -10.06
N ILE A 56 8.86 -2.76 -8.85
CA ILE A 56 9.02 -3.48 -7.60
C ILE A 56 7.64 -3.97 -7.14
N ASP A 57 7.26 -5.14 -7.65
CA ASP A 57 6.05 -5.83 -7.22
C ASP A 57 6.23 -6.45 -5.83
N ARG A 58 5.17 -6.41 -5.01
CA ARG A 58 5.13 -7.06 -3.71
C ARG A 58 4.79 -8.54 -3.79
N ILE A 59 4.12 -8.94 -4.87
CA ILE A 59 3.72 -10.31 -5.14
C ILE A 59 4.00 -10.59 -6.61
N ARG A 60 4.57 -11.75 -6.92
CA ARG A 60 4.68 -12.21 -8.30
C ARG A 60 3.57 -13.22 -8.56
N TYR A 61 2.86 -13.07 -9.68
CA TYR A 61 1.77 -13.99 -10.04
C TYR A 61 2.19 -15.46 -10.06
N LYS A 62 3.44 -15.75 -10.45
CA LYS A 62 4.00 -17.10 -10.48
C LYS A 62 4.11 -17.76 -9.10
N ASP A 63 4.14 -16.97 -8.03
CA ASP A 63 4.26 -17.48 -6.66
C ASP A 63 2.89 -17.78 -6.03
N LEU A 64 1.79 -17.35 -6.68
CA LEU A 64 0.44 -17.60 -6.20
C LEU A 64 0.06 -19.07 -6.42
N ARG A 65 -0.56 -19.66 -5.40
CA ARG A 65 -1.06 -21.05 -5.41
C ARG A 65 -2.57 -21.04 -5.24
N ASP A 66 -3.20 -22.15 -5.62
CA ASP A 66 -4.62 -22.41 -5.36
C ASP A 66 -5.56 -21.33 -5.92
N LEU A 67 -5.18 -20.71 -7.05
CA LEU A 67 -5.98 -19.64 -7.68
C LEU A 67 -7.41 -20.08 -8.04
N HIS A 68 -7.63 -21.38 -8.26
CA HIS A 68 -8.94 -21.93 -8.58
C HIS A 68 -9.91 -21.87 -7.37
N GLU A 69 -9.39 -21.86 -6.15
CA GLU A 69 -10.21 -21.73 -4.92
C GLU A 69 -10.43 -20.28 -4.53
N ALA A 70 -9.59 -19.37 -5.04
CA ALA A 70 -9.66 -17.96 -4.71
C ALA A 70 -10.86 -17.28 -5.39
N PRO A 71 -11.66 -16.47 -4.66
CA PRO A 71 -12.66 -15.62 -5.28
C PRO A 71 -12.03 -14.64 -6.27
N SER A 72 -12.67 -14.40 -7.42
CA SER A 72 -12.17 -13.47 -8.45
C SER A 72 -11.88 -12.07 -7.90
N MET A 73 -12.68 -11.62 -6.93
CA MET A 73 -12.48 -10.35 -6.23
C MET A 73 -11.15 -10.28 -5.47
N ALA A 74 -10.66 -11.40 -4.92
CA ALA A 74 -9.37 -11.46 -4.24
C ALA A 74 -8.22 -11.30 -5.24
N LEU A 75 -8.31 -11.96 -6.40
CA LEU A 75 -7.34 -11.81 -7.49
C LEU A 75 -7.27 -10.35 -7.96
N ILE A 76 -8.42 -9.73 -8.26
CA ILE A 76 -8.47 -8.32 -8.70
C ILE A 76 -7.91 -7.38 -7.62
N ALA A 77 -8.25 -7.58 -6.35
CA ALA A 77 -7.78 -6.75 -5.26
C ALA A 77 -6.25 -6.84 -5.07
N VAL A 78 -5.70 -8.06 -5.13
CA VAL A 78 -4.25 -8.30 -5.07
C VAL A 78 -3.56 -7.67 -6.28
N SER A 79 -4.05 -7.92 -7.49
CA SER A 79 -3.52 -7.35 -8.73
C SER A 79 -3.45 -5.82 -8.69
N ARG A 80 -4.52 -5.15 -8.26
CA ARG A 80 -4.56 -3.68 -8.23
C ARG A 80 -3.60 -3.05 -7.21
N LYS A 81 -3.20 -3.81 -6.18
CA LYS A 81 -2.52 -3.26 -5.00
C LYS A 81 -1.08 -3.71 -4.85
N MET A 82 -0.76 -4.89 -5.36
CA MET A 82 0.53 -5.54 -5.10
C MET A 82 1.41 -5.62 -6.34
N THR A 83 0.87 -5.29 -7.53
CA THR A 83 1.57 -5.33 -8.81
C THR A 83 1.38 -4.04 -9.60
N GLY A 84 2.43 -3.60 -10.31
CA GLY A 84 2.52 -2.33 -11.05
C GLY A 84 2.56 -2.46 -12.56
#